data_AF-A0AAD8WYE0-F1
#
_entry.id   AF-A0AAD8WYE0-F1
#
_cell.length_a   1.000
_cell.length_b   1.000
_cell.length_c   1.000
_cell.angle_alpha   90.00
_cell.angle_beta   90.00
_cell.angle_gamma   90.00
#
_symmetry.space_group_name_H-M   'P 1'
#
loop_
_entity.id
_entity.type
_entity.pdbx_description
1 polymer ?
#
loop_
_entity_poly.entity_id
_entity_poly.type
_entity_poly.pdbx_seq_one_letter_code
_entity_poly.pdbx_strand_id
1 'polypeptide(L)'
;MITPETYGRVFGMLRFLVRETCDSQDQWQKPREGRIKLDVDASFIPESGETTVGIIGRDHLGRTIIAANLGIEACRDAEEAEACAIREGLKLSLDHNLLPASIESDCAIAVTAANKTSAIASRS
;
A
#
# COMPACT_ATOMS: atom_id res chain seq x y z
N MET A 1 -24.94 -4.62 -6.39
CA MET A 1 -25.32 -3.55 -5.44
C MET A 1 -25.04 -4.13 -4.07
N ILE A 2 -23.88 -3.83 -3.49
CA ILE A 2 -23.41 -4.42 -2.22
C ILE A 2 -23.57 -3.33 -1.17
N THR A 3 -24.27 -3.64 -0.07
CA THR A 3 -24.68 -2.69 0.98
C THR A 3 -23.59 -2.51 2.05
N PRO A 4 -23.61 -1.40 2.82
CA PRO A 4 -22.47 -0.95 3.63
C PRO A 4 -22.20 -1.71 4.94
N GLU A 5 -23.03 -2.69 5.32
CA GLU A 5 -23.02 -3.26 6.69
C GLU A 5 -22.00 -4.37 6.98
N THR A 6 -21.12 -4.77 6.04
CA THR A 6 -20.20 -5.90 6.29
C THR A 6 -18.84 -5.52 6.93
N TYR A 7 -18.55 -4.23 7.14
CA TYR A 7 -17.24 -3.77 7.69
C TYR A 7 -17.17 -3.73 9.24
N GLY A 8 -18.01 -4.52 9.92
CA GLY A 8 -18.00 -4.61 11.38
C GLY A 8 -17.09 -5.75 11.88
N ARG A 9 -15.97 -5.38 12.54
CA ARG A 9 -15.16 -6.22 13.46
C ARG A 9 -14.09 -7.18 12.89
N VAL A 10 -13.14 -6.68 12.10
CA VAL A 10 -11.81 -7.31 12.01
C VAL A 10 -10.64 -6.34 12.29
N PHE A 11 -10.94 -5.13 12.77
CA PHE A 11 -9.97 -4.05 12.95
C PHE A 11 -9.01 -4.20 14.16
N GLY A 12 -8.93 -5.39 14.77
CA GLY A 12 -8.15 -5.62 15.99
C GLY A 12 -6.79 -6.30 15.81
N MET A 13 -6.45 -6.84 14.63
CA MET A 13 -5.21 -7.62 14.49
C MET A 13 -4.64 -7.69 13.06
N LEU A 14 -4.87 -6.67 12.22
CA LEU A 14 -4.21 -6.55 10.93
C LEU A 14 -2.91 -5.76 11.10
N ARG A 15 -1.76 -6.45 11.03
CA ARG A 15 -0.45 -5.82 11.00
C ARG A 15 0.03 -5.73 9.56
N PHE A 16 -0.21 -4.58 8.94
CA PHE A 16 0.49 -4.18 7.72
C PHE A 16 1.88 -3.67 8.06
N LEU A 17 2.86 -4.02 7.24
CA LEU A 17 4.20 -3.47 7.36
C LEU A 17 4.49 -2.68 6.09
N VAL A 18 4.59 -1.36 6.21
CA VAL A 18 5.07 -0.50 5.13
C VAL A 18 6.57 -0.29 5.32
N ARG A 19 7.38 -0.63 4.30
CA ARG A 19 8.84 -0.53 4.30
C ARG A 19 9.32 0.55 3.34
N GLU A 20 10.33 1.30 3.77
CA GLU A 20 11.14 2.18 2.92
C GLU A 20 12.14 1.32 2.15
N THR A 21 12.40 1.65 0.88
CA THR A 21 13.50 1.07 0.12
C THR A 21 14.54 2.14 -0.23
N CYS A 22 15.62 2.21 0.54
CA CYS A 22 16.81 2.97 0.17
C CYS A 22 18.05 2.35 0.85
N ASP A 23 18.66 1.36 0.21
CA ASP A 23 20.10 1.16 0.30
C ASP A 23 20.61 0.35 -0.91
N SER A 24 21.81 0.69 -1.38
CA SER A 24 22.43 0.16 -2.61
C SER A 24 22.87 -1.32 -2.53
N GLN A 25 22.34 -2.08 -1.56
CA GLN A 25 22.56 -3.52 -1.37
C GLN A 25 21.31 -4.35 -1.06
N ASP A 26 20.11 -3.76 -0.90
CA ASP A 26 18.90 -4.53 -0.64
C ASP A 26 18.24 -5.01 -1.94
N GLN A 27 18.71 -6.15 -2.43
CA GLN A 27 17.98 -6.88 -3.48
C GLN A 27 16.59 -7.22 -2.98
N TRP A 28 15.57 -6.97 -3.80
CA TRP A 28 14.19 -7.35 -3.52
C TRP A 28 14.11 -8.80 -3.03
N GLN A 29 13.59 -8.99 -1.82
CA GLN A 29 13.42 -10.31 -1.21
C GLN A 29 11.99 -10.80 -1.36
N LYS A 30 11.83 -12.05 -1.79
CA LYS A 30 10.52 -12.72 -1.81
C LYS A 30 9.90 -12.73 -0.40
N PRO A 31 8.58 -12.58 -0.28
CA PRO A 31 7.91 -12.73 1.01
C PRO A 31 7.99 -14.18 1.50
N ARG A 32 7.77 -14.39 2.81
CA ARG A 32 7.63 -15.73 3.40
C ARG A 32 6.36 -16.41 2.88
N GLU A 33 6.34 -17.74 2.89
CA GLU A 33 5.13 -18.51 2.59
C GLU A 33 3.93 -18.03 3.40
N GLY A 34 2.75 -18.00 2.74
CA GLY A 34 1.53 -17.45 3.33
C GLY A 34 1.50 -15.92 3.46
N ARG A 35 2.44 -15.19 2.85
CA ARG A 35 2.45 -13.73 2.82
C ARG A 35 2.54 -13.18 1.41
N ILE A 36 1.98 -12.00 1.23
CA ILE A 36 2.07 -11.22 0.00
C ILE A 36 2.95 -9.99 0.24
N LYS A 37 3.70 -9.60 -0.79
CA LYS A 37 4.40 -8.33 -0.82
C LYS A 37 3.84 -7.49 -1.94
N LEU A 38 3.39 -6.28 -1.63
CA LEU A 38 2.89 -5.31 -2.60
C LEU A 38 3.92 -4.20 -2.77
N ASP A 39 4.41 -4.03 -3.98
CA ASP A 39 5.20 -2.87 -4.40
C ASP A 39 4.22 -1.83 -4.94
N VAL A 40 4.27 -0.59 -4.44
CA VAL A 40 3.38 0.51 -4.84
C VAL A 40 4.19 1.74 -5.25
N ASP A 41 3.66 2.47 -6.22
CA ASP A 41 4.28 3.68 -6.78
C ASP A 41 3.18 4.61 -7.33
N ALA A 42 3.43 5.91 -7.36
CA ALA A 42 2.53 6.89 -7.96
C ALA A 42 3.23 7.74 -9.01
N SER A 43 2.52 8.02 -10.10
CA SER A 43 2.90 9.09 -11.02
C SER A 43 2.01 10.30 -10.80
N PHE A 44 2.62 11.48 -10.87
CA PHE A 44 1.99 12.76 -10.59
C PHE A 44 2.41 13.80 -11.63
N ILE A 45 1.45 14.58 -12.13
CA ILE A 45 1.69 15.70 -13.05
C ILE A 45 1.45 17.02 -12.31
N PRO A 46 2.49 17.82 -11.99
CA PRO A 46 2.36 19.05 -11.20
C PRO A 46 1.40 20.09 -11.76
N GLU A 47 1.29 20.20 -13.08
CA GLU A 47 0.50 21.25 -13.75
C GLU A 47 -1.00 21.01 -13.64
N SER A 48 -1.43 19.74 -13.70
CA SER A 48 -2.84 19.35 -13.69
C SER A 48 -3.27 18.72 -12.34
N GLY A 49 -2.31 18.29 -11.54
CA GLY A 49 -2.53 17.47 -10.36
C GLY A 49 -2.93 16.02 -10.68
N GLU A 50 -2.92 15.62 -11.95
CA GLU A 50 -3.32 14.27 -12.36
C GLU A 50 -2.41 13.22 -11.73
N THR A 51 -3.03 12.22 -11.10
CA THR A 51 -2.32 11.19 -10.36
C THR A 51 -2.79 9.81 -10.77
N THR A 52 -1.84 8.90 -10.98
CA THR A 52 -2.12 7.47 -11.13
C THR A 52 -1.24 6.65 -10.19
N VAL A 53 -1.76 5.50 -9.77
CA VAL A 53 -1.15 4.60 -8.80
C VAL A 53 -0.92 3.24 -9.46
N GLY A 54 0.32 2.76 -9.40
CA GLY A 54 0.71 1.41 -9.78
C GLY A 54 0.85 0.51 -8.55
N ILE A 55 0.36 -0.73 -8.64
CA ILE A 55 0.45 -1.74 -7.57
C ILE A 55 0.82 -3.08 -8.18
N ILE A 56 1.82 -3.76 -7.62
CA ILE A 56 2.19 -5.14 -7.96
C ILE A 56 2.28 -5.97 -6.69
N GLY A 57 1.43 -6.98 -6.54
CA GLY A 57 1.48 -7.95 -5.45
C GLY A 57 2.10 -9.28 -5.87
N ARG A 58 3.09 -9.75 -5.13
CA ARG A 58 3.83 -11.00 -5.38
C ARG A 58 3.73 -11.97 -4.20
N ASP A 59 3.66 -13.26 -4.53
CA ASP A 59 3.68 -14.36 -3.56
C ASP A 59 5.12 -14.77 -3.16
N HIS A 60 5.22 -15.75 -2.27
CA HIS A 60 6.48 -16.28 -1.75
C HIS A 60 7.37 -16.97 -2.80
N LEU A 61 6.81 -17.37 -3.94
CA LEU A 61 7.58 -17.89 -5.06
C LEU A 61 8.12 -16.76 -5.95
N GLY A 62 7.66 -15.53 -5.72
CA GLY A 62 7.97 -14.34 -6.51
C GLY A 62 7.04 -14.18 -7.71
N ARG A 63 5.93 -14.91 -7.76
CA ARG A 63 4.94 -14.79 -8.84
C ARG A 63 4.04 -13.60 -8.57
N THR A 64 3.79 -12.80 -9.60
CA THR A 64 2.77 -11.76 -9.54
C THR A 64 1.39 -12.42 -9.44
N ILE A 65 0.66 -12.12 -8.37
CA ILE A 65 -0.69 -12.63 -8.14
C ILE A 65 -1.76 -11.55 -8.30
N ILE A 66 -1.35 -10.27 -8.22
CA ILE A 66 -2.22 -9.13 -8.47
C ILE A 66 -1.38 -7.99 -9.04
N ALA A 67 -1.97 -7.25 -9.98
CA ALA A 67 -1.41 -6.01 -10.49
C ALA A 67 -2.58 -5.05 -10.77
N ALA A 68 -2.39 -3.78 -10.45
CA ALA A 68 -3.39 -2.74 -10.69
C ALA A 68 -2.72 -1.45 -11.13
N ASN A 69 -3.45 -0.70 -11.96
CA ASN A 69 -3.14 0.68 -12.29
C ASN A 69 -4.42 1.49 -12.12
N LEU A 70 -4.41 2.50 -11.27
CA LEU A 70 -5.61 3.23 -10.84
C LEU A 70 -5.39 4.73 -11.05
N GLY A 71 -6.29 5.38 -11.79
CA GLY A 71 -6.40 6.84 -11.73
C GLY A 71 -7.11 7.22 -10.43
N ILE A 72 -6.54 8.17 -9.68
CA ILE A 72 -7.11 8.64 -8.42
C ILE A 72 -7.47 10.14 -8.51
N GLU A 73 -8.02 10.67 -7.43
CA GLU A 73 -8.25 12.10 -7.30
C GLU A 73 -6.93 12.88 -7.41
N ALA A 74 -7.02 14.10 -7.93
CA ALA A 74 -5.85 14.94 -8.14
C ALA A 74 -5.12 15.20 -6.80
N CYS A 75 -3.80 15.01 -6.81
CA CYS A 75 -2.97 15.27 -5.64
C CYS A 75 -2.38 16.68 -5.68
N ARG A 76 -1.92 17.18 -4.53
CA ARG A 76 -1.25 18.48 -4.43
C ARG A 76 0.22 18.41 -4.79
N ASP A 77 0.86 17.29 -4.47
CA ASP A 77 2.27 17.04 -4.67
C ASP A 77 2.55 15.53 -4.84
N ALA A 78 3.80 15.20 -5.15
CA ALA A 78 4.22 13.81 -5.35
C ALA A 78 4.17 13.01 -4.06
N GLU A 79 4.45 13.64 -2.91
CA GLU A 79 4.39 12.98 -1.60
C GLU A 79 2.97 12.54 -1.23
N GLU A 80 1.95 13.34 -1.55
CA GLU A 80 0.54 12.97 -1.39
C GLU A 80 0.14 11.85 -2.35
N ALA A 81 0.64 11.88 -3.59
CA ALA A 81 0.42 10.81 -4.57
C ALA A 81 0.96 9.47 -4.06
N GLU A 82 2.18 9.45 -3.54
CA GLU A 82 2.82 8.28 -2.92
C GLU A 82 2.08 7.77 -1.68
N ALA A 83 1.63 8.68 -0.82
CA ALA A 83 0.80 8.31 0.33
C ALA A 83 -0.53 7.68 -0.11
N CYS A 84 -1.12 8.17 -1.21
CA CYS A 84 -2.29 7.57 -1.83
C CYS A 84 -1.99 6.19 -2.42
N ALA A 85 -0.81 5.98 -3.03
CA ALA A 85 -0.41 4.65 -3.52
C ALA A 85 -0.37 3.60 -2.40
N ILE A 86 0.20 3.96 -1.23
CA ILE A 86 0.18 3.11 -0.04
C ILE A 86 -1.26 2.82 0.40
N ARG A 87 -2.13 3.84 0.45
CA ARG A 87 -3.54 3.69 0.83
C ARG A 87 -4.30 2.74 -0.11
N GLU A 88 -4.17 2.91 -1.42
CA GLU A 88 -4.84 2.06 -2.40
C GLU A 88 -4.27 0.63 -2.39
N GLY A 89 -2.95 0.46 -2.17
CA GLY A 89 -2.32 -0.85 -1.95
C GLY A 89 -2.89 -1.58 -0.72
N LEU A 90 -3.06 -0.88 0.40
CA LEU A 90 -3.72 -1.43 1.59
C LEU A 90 -5.16 -1.85 1.31
N LYS A 91 -5.94 -0.97 0.67
CA LYS A 91 -7.33 -1.24 0.31
C LYS A 91 -7.46 -2.46 -0.60
N LEU A 92 -6.64 -2.53 -1.65
CA LEU A 92 -6.61 -3.66 -2.58
C LEU A 92 -6.25 -4.97 -1.85
N SER A 93 -5.33 -4.94 -0.89
CA SER A 93 -4.99 -6.13 -0.09
C SER A 93 -6.14 -6.61 0.80
N LEU A 94 -6.95 -5.69 1.34
CA LEU A 94 -8.15 -5.98 2.13
C LEU A 94 -9.24 -6.59 1.25
N ASP A 95 -9.57 -5.91 0.16
CA ASP A 95 -10.69 -6.26 -0.73
C ASP A 95 -10.50 -7.63 -1.40
N HIS A 96 -9.25 -8.05 -1.60
CA HIS A 96 -8.89 -9.34 -2.19
C HIS A 96 -8.42 -10.41 -1.18
N ASN A 97 -8.57 -10.17 0.13
CA ASN A 97 -8.14 -11.11 1.18
C ASN A 97 -6.67 -11.54 1.09
N LEU A 98 -5.76 -10.64 0.66
CA LEU A 98 -4.34 -10.93 0.43
C LEU A 98 -3.47 -10.78 1.69
N LEU A 99 -4.07 -10.99 2.85
CA LEU A 99 -3.43 -10.77 4.15
C LEU A 99 -2.85 -12.08 4.70
N PRO A 100 -1.72 -12.01 5.44
CA PRO A 100 -0.94 -10.83 5.78
C PRO A 100 -0.09 -10.30 4.61
N ALA A 101 -0.03 -8.97 4.47
CA ALA A 101 0.70 -8.28 3.42
C ALA A 101 1.77 -7.32 3.97
N SER A 102 2.90 -7.22 3.26
CA SER A 102 3.86 -6.12 3.41
C SER A 102 3.76 -5.19 2.19
N ILE A 103 3.82 -3.88 2.41
CA ILE A 103 3.84 -2.88 1.35
C ILE A 103 5.23 -2.27 1.27
N GLU A 104 5.76 -2.08 0.07
CA GLU A 104 7.01 -1.39 -0.21
C GLU A 104 6.71 -0.18 -1.09
N SER A 105 7.26 0.98 -0.71
CA SER A 105 7.23 2.24 -1.46
C SER A 105 8.63 2.84 -1.40
N ASP A 106 9.04 3.50 -2.47
CA ASP A 106 10.33 4.18 -2.56
C ASP A 106 10.30 5.59 -1.92
N CYS A 107 9.11 6.08 -1.54
CA CYS A 107 8.95 7.36 -0.86
C CYS A 107 9.02 7.23 0.66
N ALA A 108 10.21 7.47 1.23
CA ALA A 108 10.45 7.44 2.67
C ALA A 108 9.49 8.36 3.47
N ILE A 109 9.15 9.52 2.93
CA ILE A 109 8.20 10.45 3.56
C ILE A 109 6.82 9.80 3.72
N ALA A 110 6.31 9.18 2.65
CA ALA A 110 5.01 8.52 2.64
C ALA A 110 4.98 7.31 3.59
N VAL A 111 6.05 6.49 3.61
CA VAL A 111 6.18 5.35 4.53
C VAL A 111 6.21 5.82 5.99
N THR A 112 7.03 6.83 6.28
CA THR A 112 7.10 7.42 7.62
C THR A 112 5.74 8.00 8.05
N ALA A 113 5.01 8.64 7.15
CA ALA A 113 3.65 9.14 7.42
C ALA A 113 2.67 8.00 7.73
N ALA A 114 2.68 6.93 6.93
CA ALA A 114 1.79 5.77 7.11
C ALA A 114 2.03 5.04 8.44
N ASN A 115 3.29 4.91 8.87
CA ASN A 115 3.64 4.21 10.10
C ASN A 115 3.21 4.95 11.39
N LYS A 116 3.07 6.28 11.35
CA LYS A 116 2.62 7.10 12.50
C LYS A 116 1.16 6.84 12.91
N THR A 117 0.32 6.37 11.98
CA THR A 117 -1.12 6.16 12.22
C THR A 117 -1.42 5.01 13.19
N SER A 118 -0.48 4.08 13.40
CA SER A 118 -0.61 2.99 14.40
C SER A 118 -0.67 3.48 15.86
N ALA A 119 -0.28 4.73 16.13
CA ALA A 119 -0.35 5.32 17.47
C ALA A 119 -1.75 5.86 17.86
N ILE A 120 -2.68 6.00 16.90
CA ILE A 120 -3.98 6.66 17.11
C ILE A 120 -5.07 5.64 17.48
N ALA A 121 -4.94 4.38 17.05
CA ALA A 121 -5.91 3.31 17.31
C ALA A 121 -5.88 2.74 18.76
N SER A 122 -4.98 3.22 19.63
CA SER A 122 -4.93 2.85 21.06
C SER A 122 -5.65 3.84 21.98
N ARG A 123 -6.31 4.86 21.42
CA ARG A 123 -7.11 5.85 22.15
C ARG A 123 -8.48 6.03 21.53
N SER A 124 -9.34 5.02 21.61
CA SER A 124 -10.80 5.14 21.46
C SER A 124 -11.48 3.93 22.09
#